data_AF-A0AAW9ITV6-F1
#
_entry.id   AF-A0AAW9ITV6-F1
#
_cell.length_a   1.000
_cell.length_b   1.000
_cell.length_c   1.000
_cell.angle_alpha   90.00
_cell.angle_beta   90.00
_cell.angle_gamma   90.00
#
_symmetry.space_group_name_H-M   'P 1'
#
loop_
_entity.id
_entity.type
_entity.pdbx_description
1 polymer ?
#
loop_
_entity_poly.entity_id
_entity_poly.type
_entity_poly.pdbx_seq_one_letter_code
_entity_poly.pdbx_strand_id
1 'polypeptide(L)'
;ILGVLFFVCLVFAGITSTVSLIEAVSAPFIDKFGWARNKVVAVISIAGFLIGIIYSTGAGLYLLDIVDNFINNYGIVVVGLLEVVLIGWISTPDKVRNHTNEISYFKVGKWWNICVKFVTPTILLY
;
A
#
# COMPACT_ATOMS: atom_id res chain seq x y z
N ILE A 1 -7.68 33.73 6.15
CA ILE A 1 -8.33 32.68 6.98
C ILE A 1 -8.49 31.37 6.21
N LEU A 2 -9.18 31.34 5.05
CA LEU A 2 -9.40 30.09 4.29
C LEU A 2 -8.11 29.37 3.87
N GLY A 3 -7.09 30.10 3.41
CA GLY A 3 -5.80 29.50 3.04
C GLY A 3 -5.11 28.78 4.20
N VAL A 4 -5.13 29.36 5.41
CA VAL A 4 -4.55 28.74 6.61
C VAL A 4 -5.30 27.46 6.96
N LEU A 5 -6.64 27.48 6.93
CA LEU A 5 -7.46 26.30 7.18
C LEU A 5 -7.21 25.18 6.14
N PHE A 6 -7.05 25.55 4.87
CA PHE A 6 -6.75 24.62 3.79
C PHE A 6 -5.39 23.92 3.98
N PHE A 7 -4.32 24.68 4.24
CA PHE A 7 -2.99 24.09 4.45
C PHE A 7 -2.92 23.27 5.74
N VAL A 8 -3.61 23.68 6.82
CA VAL A 8 -3.70 22.87 8.05
C VAL A 8 -4.38 21.53 7.76
N CYS A 9 -5.48 21.54 7.01
CA CYS A 9 -6.16 20.31 6.60
C CYS A 9 -5.25 19.41 5.74
N LEU A 10 -4.52 19.98 4.77
CA LEU A 10 -3.54 19.24 3.97
C LEU A 10 -2.44 18.60 4.82
N VAL A 11 -1.93 19.31 5.82
CA VAL A 11 -0.92 18.77 6.75
C VAL A 11 -1.49 17.59 7.55
N PHE A 12 -2.71 17.73 8.09
CA PHE A 12 -3.36 16.62 8.81
C PHE A 12 -3.58 15.40 7.91
N ALA A 13 -4.04 15.61 6.66
CA ALA A 13 -4.23 14.53 5.69
C ALA A 13 -2.90 13.85 5.33
N GLY A 14 -1.81 14.62 5.17
CA GLY A 14 -0.48 14.08 4.91
C GLY A 14 0.06 13.26 6.09
N ILE A 15 -0.14 13.72 7.32
CA ILE A 15 0.31 13.01 8.53
C ILE A 15 -0.41 11.66 8.65
N THR A 16 -1.73 11.63 8.52
CA THR A 16 -2.49 10.37 8.64
C THR A 16 -2.12 9.37 7.56
N SER A 17 -1.95 9.82 6.31
CA SER A 17 -1.47 8.95 5.22
C SER A 17 -0.07 8.38 5.49
N THR A 18 0.84 9.22 5.99
CA THR A 18 2.22 8.79 6.27
C THR A 18 2.27 7.75 7.40
N VAL A 19 1.43 7.92 8.43
CA VAL A 19 1.30 6.92 9.52
C VAL A 19 0.85 5.56 8.98
N SER A 20 -0.16 5.53 8.11
CA SER A 20 -0.62 4.27 7.49
C SER A 20 0.46 3.60 6.63
N LEU A 21 1.23 4.37 5.87
CA LEU A 21 2.33 3.85 5.05
C LEU A 21 3.46 3.25 5.90
N ILE A 22 3.88 3.94 6.97
CA ILE A 22 4.92 3.44 7.88
C ILE A 22 4.46 2.14 8.55
N GLU A 23 3.20 2.07 9.01
CA GLU A 23 2.68 0.87 9.66
C GLU A 23 2.67 -0.32 8.69
N ALA A 24 2.18 -0.12 7.45
CA ALA A 24 2.14 -1.15 6.43
C ALA A 24 3.53 -1.72 6.09
N VAL A 25 4.57 -0.89 6.06
CA VAL A 25 5.95 -1.35 5.86
C VAL A 25 6.50 -2.01 7.10
N SER A 26 6.18 -1.52 8.30
CA SER A 26 6.76 -2.03 9.55
C SER A 26 6.19 -3.39 10.01
N ALA A 27 4.90 -3.64 9.78
CA ALA A 27 4.20 -4.87 10.16
C ALA A 27 4.91 -6.15 9.69
N PRO A 28 5.27 -6.33 8.40
CA PRO A 28 5.95 -7.55 7.96
C PRO A 28 7.34 -7.73 8.58
N PHE A 29 8.05 -6.64 8.92
CA PHE A 29 9.34 -6.75 9.62
C PHE A 29 9.17 -7.17 11.08
N ILE A 30 8.14 -6.66 11.76
CA ILE A 30 7.83 -7.02 13.14
C ILE A 30 7.39 -8.49 13.21
N ASP A 31 6.49 -8.90 12.32
CA ASP A 31 5.94 -10.27 12.31
C ASP A 31 7.00 -11.31 11.94
N LYS A 32 7.89 -10.99 11.00
CA LYS A 32 8.90 -11.95 10.51
C LYS A 32 10.17 -12.00 11.37
N PHE A 33 10.62 -10.86 11.91
CA PHE A 33 11.88 -10.77 12.66
C PHE A 33 11.69 -10.62 14.18
N GLY A 34 10.47 -10.40 14.66
CA GLY A 34 10.16 -10.25 16.09
C GLY A 34 10.79 -9.01 16.74
N TRP A 35 11.17 -8.01 15.93
CA TRP A 35 11.81 -6.80 16.45
C TRP A 35 10.81 -5.89 17.17
N ALA A 36 11.31 -5.14 18.16
CA ALA A 36 10.49 -4.15 18.85
C ALA A 36 10.02 -3.06 17.89
N ARG A 37 8.71 -2.76 17.89
CA ARG A 37 8.05 -1.81 16.98
C ARG A 37 8.76 -0.45 16.91
N ASN A 38 9.16 0.08 18.06
CA ASN A 38 9.85 1.36 18.16
C ASN A 38 11.16 1.41 17.36
N LYS A 39 11.93 0.31 17.37
CA LYS A 39 13.19 0.22 16.62
C LYS A 39 12.93 0.15 15.12
N VAL A 40 11.97 -0.68 14.70
CA VAL A 40 11.63 -0.84 13.27
C VAL A 40 11.15 0.49 12.68
N VAL A 41 10.21 1.17 13.35
CA VAL A 41 9.69 2.45 12.91
C VAL A 41 10.78 3.52 12.84
N ALA A 42 11.67 3.59 13.83
CA ALA A 42 12.77 4.54 13.83
C ALA A 42 13.74 4.30 12.66
N VAL A 43 14.09 3.04 12.38
CA VAL A 43 14.97 2.68 11.26
C VAL A 43 14.33 3.05 9.93
N ILE A 44 13.06 2.69 9.71
CA ILE A 44 12.33 3.02 8.47
C ILE A 44 12.23 4.55 8.29
N SER A 45 11.93 5.28 9.37
CA SER A 45 11.81 6.75 9.32
C SER A 45 13.14 7.44 9.00
N ILE A 46 14.24 6.99 9.60
CA ILE A 46 15.58 7.52 9.33
C ILE A 46 16.00 7.19 7.89
N ALA A 47 15.78 5.95 7.44
CA ALA A 47 16.08 5.55 6.07
C ALA A 47 15.26 6.37 5.05
N GLY A 48 13.96 6.56 5.31
CA GLY A 48 13.08 7.40 4.50
C GLY A 48 13.53 8.86 4.46
N PHE A 49 13.99 9.41 5.59
CA PHE A 49 14.54 10.76 5.64
C PHE A 49 15.81 10.89 4.78
N LEU A 50 16.75 9.95 4.90
CA LEU A 50 18.00 9.97 4.13
C LEU A 50 17.76 9.88 2.63
N ILE A 51 16.86 9.00 2.20
CA ILE A 51 16.46 8.88 0.79
C ILE A 51 15.73 10.15 0.35
N GLY A 52 14.85 10.68 1.20
CA GLY A 52 14.04 11.86 0.91
C GLY A 52 14.85 13.14 0.66
N ILE A 53 16.05 13.27 1.24
CA ILE A 53 16.94 14.41 1.01
C ILE A 53 17.26 14.61 -0.48
N ILE A 54 17.32 13.53 -1.27
CA ILE A 54 17.60 13.62 -2.71
C ILE A 54 16.54 14.45 -3.45
N TYR A 55 15.28 14.37 -3.02
CA TYR A 55 14.17 15.11 -3.60
C TYR A 55 14.12 16.58 -3.16
N SER A 56 14.94 16.98 -2.19
CA SER A 56 15.07 18.38 -1.74
C SER A 56 16.10 19.18 -2.55
N THR A 57 16.84 18.53 -3.46
CA THR A 57 17.81 19.23 -4.34
C THR A 57 17.11 20.03 -5.45
N GLY A 58 17.83 20.93 -6.13
CA GLY A 58 17.27 21.81 -7.17
C GLY A 58 16.62 21.10 -8.36
N ALA A 59 16.93 19.83 -8.60
CA ALA A 59 16.28 18.97 -9.59
C ALA A 59 15.36 17.91 -8.97
N GLY A 60 15.06 18.01 -7.67
CA GLY A 60 14.38 16.98 -6.90
C GLY A 60 12.93 16.73 -7.34
N LEU A 61 12.23 17.76 -7.82
CA LEU A 61 10.88 17.60 -8.39
C LEU A 61 10.89 16.69 -9.64
N TYR A 62 11.87 16.85 -10.54
CA TYR A 62 11.98 15.98 -11.71
C TYR A 62 12.25 14.53 -11.32
N LEU A 63 13.10 14.30 -10.33
CA LEU A 63 13.35 12.95 -9.81
C LEU A 63 12.09 12.36 -9.16
N LEU A 64 11.37 13.16 -8.37
CA LEU A 64 10.13 12.76 -7.74
C LEU A 64 9.08 12.40 -8.77
N ASP A 65 8.90 13.21 -9.82
CA ASP A 65 7.95 12.95 -10.89
C ASP A 65 8.27 11.66 -11.66
N ILE A 66 9.55 11.40 -11.96
CA ILE A 66 9.97 10.17 -12.64
C ILE A 66 9.68 8.94 -11.78
N VAL A 67 10.05 9.00 -10.48
CA VAL A 67 9.85 7.89 -9.55
C VAL A 67 8.36 7.65 -9.29
N ASP A 68 7.59 8.71 -9.07
CA ASP A 68 6.14 8.62 -8.86
C ASP A 68 5.45 8.01 -10.08
N ASN A 69 5.78 8.48 -11.29
CA ASN A 69 5.23 7.94 -12.52
C ASN A 69 5.59 6.45 -12.69
N PHE A 70 6.83 6.06 -12.40
CA PHE A 70 7.26 4.68 -12.48
C PHE A 70 6.51 3.78 -11.49
N ILE A 71 6.39 4.21 -10.22
CA ILE A 71 5.71 3.46 -9.17
C ILE A 71 4.22 3.31 -9.49
N ASN A 72 3.55 4.40 -9.86
CA ASN A 72 2.11 4.39 -10.07
C ASN A 72 1.69 3.64 -11.35
N ASN A 73 2.44 3.77 -12.45
CA ASN A 73 2.08 3.10 -13.71
C ASN A 73 2.57 1.66 -13.81
N TYR A 74 3.75 1.34 -13.26
CA TYR A 74 4.33 0.01 -13.38
C TYR A 74 4.37 -0.72 -12.04
N GLY A 75 4.86 -0.08 -10.99
CA GLY A 75 5.07 -0.72 -9.69
C GLY A 75 3.79 -1.30 -9.10
N ILE A 76 2.80 -0.44 -8.83
CA ILE A 76 1.54 -0.81 -8.19
C ILE A 76 0.75 -1.77 -9.08
N VAL A 77 0.71 -1.54 -10.39
CA VAL A 77 -0.04 -2.39 -11.34
C VAL A 77 0.55 -3.80 -11.39
N VAL A 78 1.87 -3.94 -11.51
CA VAL A 78 2.53 -5.26 -11.60
C VAL A 78 2.39 -6.02 -10.28
N VAL A 79 2.62 -5.37 -9.14
CA VAL A 79 2.45 -6.01 -7.82
C VAL A 79 1.00 -6.43 -7.61
N GLY A 80 0.03 -5.55 -7.92
CA GLY A 80 -1.39 -5.87 -7.81
C GLY A 80 -1.81 -7.03 -8.73
N LEU A 81 -1.29 -7.08 -9.96
CA LEU A 81 -1.54 -8.20 -10.87
C LEU A 81 -0.99 -9.52 -10.32
N LEU A 82 0.23 -9.52 -9.79
CA LEU A 82 0.84 -10.69 -9.17
C LEU A 82 0.03 -11.18 -7.96
N GLU A 83 -0.39 -10.28 -7.07
CA GLU A 83 -1.23 -10.61 -5.92
C GLU A 83 -2.57 -11.23 -6.34
N VAL A 84 -3.23 -10.64 -7.34
CA VAL A 84 -4.51 -11.14 -7.86
C VAL A 84 -4.35 -12.49 -8.55
N VAL A 85 -3.26 -12.70 -9.29
CA VAL A 85 -2.97 -14.01 -9.91
C VAL A 85 -2.70 -15.07 -8.83
N LEU A 86 -1.93 -14.72 -7.80
CA LEU A 86 -1.65 -15.59 -6.66
C LEU A 86 -2.93 -15.98 -5.92
N ILE A 87 -3.82 -15.04 -5.66
CA ILE A 87 -5.07 -15.30 -4.92
C ILE A 87 -6.15 -15.94 -5.81
N GLY A 88 -6.18 -15.61 -7.10
CA GLY A 88 -7.22 -16.04 -8.05
C GLY A 88 -7.00 -17.44 -8.62
N TRP A 89 -5.74 -17.83 -8.86
CA TRP A 89 -5.39 -19.07 -9.57
C TRP A 89 -4.49 -20.02 -8.79
N ILE A 90 -3.62 -19.52 -7.91
CA ILE A 90 -2.70 -20.39 -7.13
C ILE A 90 -3.33 -20.77 -5.79
N SER A 91 -3.80 -19.79 -5.02
CA SER A 91 -4.64 -20.00 -3.84
C SER A 91 -6.08 -20.15 -4.31
N THR A 92 -6.84 -21.12 -3.78
CA THR A 92 -8.26 -21.23 -4.16
C THR A 92 -9.02 -20.04 -3.54
N PRO A 93 -9.70 -19.18 -4.33
CA PRO A 93 -10.47 -18.05 -3.80
C PRO A 93 -11.51 -18.48 -2.76
N ASP A 94 -12.07 -19.68 -2.93
CA ASP A 94 -12.98 -20.28 -1.96
C ASP A 94 -12.34 -20.51 -0.58
N LYS A 95 -11.05 -20.86 -0.51
CA LYS A 95 -10.33 -21.04 0.75
C LYS A 95 -10.19 -19.72 1.49
N VAL A 96 -9.83 -18.65 0.78
CA VAL A 96 -9.74 -17.30 1.35
C VAL A 96 -11.12 -16.81 1.80
N ARG A 97 -12.13 -16.93 0.95
CA ARG A 97 -13.51 -16.54 1.28
C ARG A 97 -14.06 -17.29 2.49
N ASN A 98 -13.83 -18.60 2.56
CA ASN A 98 -14.31 -19.41 3.68
C ASN A 98 -13.61 -19.01 4.98
N HIS A 99 -12.29 -18.80 4.95
CA HIS A 99 -11.54 -18.30 6.11
C HIS A 99 -12.03 -16.92 6.56
N THR A 100 -12.28 -15.99 5.63
CA THR A 100 -12.84 -14.68 5.95
C THR A 100 -14.27 -14.80 6.52
N ASN A 101 -15.09 -15.71 6.00
CA ASN A 101 -16.47 -15.92 6.46
C ASN A 101 -16.56 -16.60 7.84
N GLU A 102 -15.50 -17.27 8.30
CA GLU A 102 -15.44 -17.85 9.65
C GLU A 102 -15.24 -16.77 10.74
N ILE A 103 -14.54 -15.69 10.42
CA ILE A 103 -14.23 -14.59 11.35
C ILE A 103 -15.11 -13.35 11.15
N SER A 104 -15.81 -13.25 10.01
CA SER A 104 -16.58 -12.06 9.64
C SER A 104 -18.03 -12.09 10.16
N TYR A 105 -18.51 -10.94 10.63
CA TYR A 105 -19.92 -10.71 10.95
C TYR A 105 -20.83 -10.78 9.71
N PHE A 106 -20.29 -10.57 8.50
CA PHE A 106 -21.02 -10.61 7.24
C PHE A 106 -20.41 -11.61 6.26
N LYS A 107 -21.25 -12.46 5.64
CA LYS A 107 -20.79 -13.50 4.71
C LYS A 107 -20.60 -12.94 3.31
N VAL A 108 -19.38 -13.04 2.81
CA VAL A 108 -19.02 -12.74 1.42
C VAL A 108 -19.51 -13.89 0.52
N GLY A 109 -20.21 -13.54 -0.56
CA GLY A 109 -20.80 -14.48 -1.51
C GLY A 109 -19.85 -14.93 -2.62
N LYS A 110 -20.34 -15.83 -3.50
CA LYS A 110 -19.58 -16.36 -4.65
C LYS A 110 -19.19 -15.28 -5.69
N TRP A 111 -19.86 -14.14 -5.69
CA TRP A 111 -19.55 -13.01 -6.57
C TRP A 111 -18.12 -12.50 -6.36
N TRP A 112 -17.60 -12.55 -5.13
CA TRP A 112 -16.24 -12.13 -4.82
C TRP A 112 -15.18 -12.97 -5.54
N ASN A 113 -15.42 -14.29 -5.69
CA ASN A 113 -14.52 -15.17 -6.43
C ASN A 113 -14.43 -14.76 -7.91
N ILE A 114 -15.55 -14.34 -8.50
CA ILE A 114 -15.60 -13.87 -9.89
C ILE A 114 -14.86 -12.53 -9.99
N CYS A 115 -15.03 -11.64 -9.02
CA CYS A 115 -14.31 -10.38 -8.97
C CYS A 115 -12.80 -10.58 -8.95
N VAL A 116 -12.30 -11.40 -8.02
CA VAL A 116 -10.85 -11.65 -7.86
C VAL A 116 -10.28 -12.43 -9.05
N LYS A 117 -11.01 -13.40 -9.60
CA LYS A 117 -10.51 -14.24 -10.69
C LYS A 117 -10.65 -13.62 -12.08
N PHE A 118 -11.60 -12.71 -12.30
CA PHE A 118 -11.87 -12.19 -13.65
C PHE A 118 -11.94 -10.67 -13.70
N VAL A 119 -12.65 -10.00 -12.79
CA VAL A 119 -12.86 -8.55 -12.87
C VAL A 119 -11.58 -7.76 -12.60
N THR A 120 -10.97 -7.96 -11.43
CA THR A 120 -9.75 -7.25 -11.03
C THR A 120 -8.57 -7.45 -11.99
N PRO A 121 -8.25 -8.69 -12.44
CA PRO A 121 -7.16 -8.87 -13.40
C PRO A 121 -7.47 -8.29 -14.78
N THR A 122 -8.73 -8.30 -15.24
CA THR A 122 -9.10 -7.67 -16.53
C THR A 122 -8.95 -6.16 -16.48
N ILE A 123 -9.30 -5.53 -15.34
CA ILE A 123 -9.13 -4.08 -15.15
C ILE A 123 -7.65 -3.70 -15.05
N LEU A 124 -6.83 -4.50 -14.36
CA LEU A 124 -5.39 -4.22 -14.23
C LEU A 124 -4.59 -4.49 -15.50
N LEU A 125 -5.10 -5.32 -16.41
CA LEU A 125 -4.49 -5.62 -17.71
C LEU A 125 -4.87 -4.59 -18.80
N TYR A 126 -5.87 -3.74 -18.56
CA TYR A 126 -6.34 -2.70 -19.48
C TYR A 126 -5.77 -1.34 -19.09
#